data_AF-A0A2I1HTT7-F1
#
_entry.id   AF-A0A2I1HTT7-F1
#
_cell.length_a   1.000
_cell.length_b   1.000
_cell.length_c   1.000
_cell.angle_alpha   90.00
_cell.angle_beta   90.00
_cell.angle_gamma   90.00
#
_symmetry.space_group_name_H-M   'P 1'
#
loop_
_entity.id
_entity.type
_entity.pdbx_description
1 polymer ?
#
loop_
_entity_poly.entity_id
_entity_poly.type
_entity_poly.pdbx_seq_one_letter_code
_entity_poly.pdbx_strand_id
1 'polypeptide(L)' 'MLIYHISDFFDFDQYEDVQGGIIPYKNWKEQILYKIVGWPSDVEFKDYANLKSDERSKVLESLDNIKFGFQ' A
#
# COMPACT_ATOMS: atom_id res chain seq x y z
N MET A 1 5.68 -12.02 -11.94
CA MET A 1 5.00 -10.86 -11.30
C MET A 1 5.12 -11.07 -9.80
N LEU A 2 5.89 -10.24 -9.10
CA LEU A 2 5.93 -10.29 -7.63
C LEU A 2 4.73 -9.54 -7.09
N ILE A 3 4.11 -10.12 -6.05
CA ILE A 3 2.94 -9.59 -5.36
C ILE A 3 3.33 -9.50 -3.89
N TYR A 4 3.25 -8.29 -3.33
CA TYR A 4 3.51 -8.04 -1.91
C TYR A 4 2.20 -7.73 -1.19
N HIS A 5 2.05 -8.23 0.04
CA HIS A 5 0.90 -7.93 0.89
C HIS A 5 1.12 -6.61 1.62
N ILE A 6 0.08 -5.79 1.77
CA ILE A 6 0.22 -4.49 2.43
C ILE A 6 0.60 -4.61 3.92
N SER A 7 0.27 -5.73 4.56
CA SER A 7 0.70 -6.08 5.92
C SER A 7 2.21 -6.02 6.10
N ASP A 8 2.96 -6.38 5.05
CA ASP A 8 4.41 -6.48 5.09
C ASP A 8 5.10 -5.10 5.21
N PHE A 9 4.34 -4.02 4.96
CA PHE A 9 4.85 -2.64 4.94
C PHE A 9 4.56 -1.85 6.21
N PHE A 10 3.67 -2.33 7.08
CA PHE A 10 3.25 -1.56 8.27
C PHE A 10 4.36 -1.43 9.34
N ASP A 11 5.34 -2.32 9.33
CA ASP A 11 6.40 -2.39 10.35
C ASP A 11 7.71 -1.67 9.96
N PHE A 12 7.84 -1.16 8.72
CA PHE A 12 9.09 -0.59 8.22
C PHE A 12 8.90 0.76 7.50
N ASP A 13 9.75 1.72 7.83
CA ASP A 13 9.75 3.06 7.20
C ASP A 13 10.15 3.01 5.72
N GLN A 14 10.90 1.99 5.29
CA GLN A 14 11.29 1.73 3.90
C GLN A 14 11.45 0.22 3.69
N TYR A 15 10.89 -0.30 2.60
CA TYR A 15 11.08 -1.69 2.16
C TYR A 15 11.69 -1.68 0.76
N GLU A 16 12.75 -2.47 0.56
CA GLU A 16 13.32 -2.71 -0.76
C GLU A 16 12.54 -3.83 -1.45
N ASP A 17 12.16 -3.64 -2.70
CA ASP A 17 11.68 -4.72 -3.56
C ASP A 17 12.83 -5.73 -3.84
N VAL A 18 12.51 -6.89 -4.43
CA VAL A 18 13.54 -7.91 -4.74
C VAL A 18 14.59 -7.47 -5.77
N GLN A 19 14.40 -6.31 -6.40
CA GLN A 19 15.32 -5.65 -7.32
C GLN A 19 16.05 -4.46 -6.67
N GLY A 20 15.88 -4.22 -5.37
CA GLY A 20 16.49 -3.11 -4.63
C GLY A 20 15.79 -1.75 -4.82
N GLY A 21 14.59 -1.71 -5.40
CA GLY A 21 13.78 -0.51 -5.53
C GLY A 21 13.05 -0.17 -4.23
N ILE A 22 13.15 1.08 -3.77
CA ILE A 22 12.44 1.54 -2.57
C ILE A 22 10.95 1.60 -2.88
N ILE A 23 10.12 0.87 -2.13
CA ILE A 23 8.66 0.96 -2.22
C ILE A 23 8.22 2.21 -1.42
N PRO A 24 7.72 3.26 -2.10
CA PRO A 24 7.49 4.55 -1.46
C PRO A 24 6.10 4.58 -0.80
N TYR A 25 5.90 3.75 0.22
CA TYR A 25 4.63 3.62 0.95
C TYR A 25 4.09 4.99 1.44
N LYS A 26 4.99 5.86 1.92
CA LYS A 26 4.65 7.21 2.42
C LYS A 26 4.51 8.28 1.33
N ASN A 27 5.10 8.09 0.15
CA ASN A 27 5.12 9.07 -0.96
C ASN A 27 4.33 8.57 -2.18
N TRP A 28 3.20 7.91 -1.94
CA TRP A 28 2.48 7.23 -3.01
C TRP A 28 1.94 8.15 -4.12
N LYS A 29 1.63 9.42 -3.81
CA LYS A 29 1.19 10.40 -4.82
C LYS A 29 2.25 10.68 -5.89
N GLU A 30 3.51 10.36 -5.62
CA GLU A 30 4.64 10.61 -6.51
C GLU A 30 5.15 9.33 -7.20
N GLN A 31 4.63 8.15 -6.83
CA GLN A 31 5.19 6.90 -7.32
C GLN A 31 4.53 6.42 -8.62
N ILE A 32 5.36 6.02 -9.58
CA ILE A 32 4.98 5.66 -10.96
C ILE A 32 5.23 4.18 -11.30
N LEU A 33 5.79 3.41 -10.36
CA LEU A 33 6.30 2.06 -10.62
C LEU A 33 5.28 0.96 -10.29
N TYR A 34 4.42 1.24 -9.31
CA TYR A 34 3.52 0.25 -8.72
C TYR A 34 2.06 0.63 -8.93
N LYS A 35 1.21 -0.35 -9.15
CA LYS A 35 -0.25 -0.22 -9.01
C LYS A 35 -0.68 -0.93 -7.74
N ILE A 36 -1.67 -0.37 -7.06
CA ILE A 36 -2.37 -1.06 -5.98
C ILE A 36 -3.63 -1.70 -6.54
N VAL A 37 -3.85 -2.94 -6.16
CA VAL A 37 -5.09 -3.68 -6.41
C VAL A 37 -5.72 -4.00 -5.07
N GLY A 38 -7.05 -3.98 -4.99
CA GLY A 38 -7.80 -4.36 -3.78
C GLY A 38 -7.90 -3.28 -2.70
N TRP A 39 -7.43 -2.06 -2.97
CA TRP A 39 -7.70 -0.92 -2.11
C TRP A 39 -9.20 -0.54 -2.16
N PRO A 40 -9.83 -0.17 -1.02
CA PRO A 40 -11.21 0.28 -1.01
C PRO A 40 -11.43 1.47 -1.94
N SER A 41 -12.38 1.37 -2.86
CA SER A 41 -12.61 2.39 -3.89
C SER A 41 -13.15 3.71 -3.35
N ASP A 42 -13.72 3.70 -2.15
CA ASP A 42 -14.31 4.85 -1.46
C ASP A 42 -13.36 5.47 -0.41
N VAL A 43 -12.12 4.99 -0.32
CA VAL A 43 -11.09 5.51 0.58
C VAL A 43 -9.97 6.11 -0.25
N GLU A 44 -9.63 7.39 0.00
CA GLU A 44 -8.47 8.01 -0.64
C GLU A 44 -7.19 7.22 -0.27
N PHE A 45 -6.41 6.84 -1.27
CA PHE A 45 -5.12 6.21 -1.02
C PHE A 45 -4.13 7.22 -0.44
N LYS A 46 -3.82 7.09 0.85
CA LYS A 46 -2.88 7.93 1.60
C LYS A 46 -2.29 7.12 2.76
N ASP A 47 -1.29 7.70 3.44
CA ASP A 47 -0.70 7.10 4.64
C ASP A 47 -1.79 6.69 5.63
N TYR A 48 -1.70 5.45 6.12
CA TYR A 48 -2.67 4.88 7.05
C TYR A 48 -2.82 5.70 8.33
N ALA A 49 -1.74 6.35 8.79
CA ALA A 49 -1.78 7.28 9.92
C ALA A 49 -2.67 8.51 9.65
N ASN A 50 -2.88 8.88 8.39
CA ASN A 50 -3.70 10.02 7.97
C ASN A 50 -5.13 9.62 7.57
N LEU A 51 -5.48 8.34 7.65
CA LEU A 51 -6.85 7.85 7.49
C LEU A 51 -7.68 8.12 8.74
N LYS A 52 -8.97 8.40 8.54
CA LYS A 52 -9.96 8.44 9.62
C LYS A 52 -10.21 7.02 10.16
N SER A 53 -10.77 6.93 11.37
CA SER A 53 -10.99 5.62 12.01
C SER A 53 -11.86 4.67 11.19
N ASP A 54 -12.88 5.18 10.51
CA ASP A 54 -13.77 4.42 9.64
C ASP A 54 -13.08 3.97 8.34
N GLU A 55 -12.26 4.85 7.75
CA GLU A 55 -11.43 4.54 6.59
C GLU A 55 -10.41 3.44 6.93
N ARG A 56 -9.78 3.51 8.12
CA ARG A 56 -8.84 2.50 8.61
C ARG A 56 -9.48 1.12 8.72
N SER A 57 -10.69 1.02 9.28
CA SER A 57 -11.41 -0.25 9.36
C SER A 57 -11.64 -0.88 7.99
N LYS A 58 -12.03 -0.10 6.98
CA LYS A 58 -12.23 -0.59 5.61
C LYS A 58 -10.93 -1.09 4.98
N VAL A 59 -9.83 -0.38 5.22
CA VAL A 59 -8.50 -0.79 4.76
C VAL A 59 -8.07 -2.07 5.47
N LEU A 60 -8.32 -2.19 6.78
CA LEU A 60 -8.06 -3.40 7.57
C LEU A 60 -8.85 -4.61 7.03
N GLU A 61 -10.14 -4.45 6.76
CA GLU A 61 -11.01 -5.49 6.18
C GLU A 61 -10.55 -5.93 4.79
N SER A 62 -9.82 -5.05 4.09
CA SER A 62 -9.31 -5.30 2.73
C SER A 62 -7.86 -5.77 2.70
N LEU A 63 -7.16 -5.89 3.84
CA LEU A 63 -5.73 -6.21 3.92
C LEU A 63 -5.32 -7.41 3.06
N ASP A 64 -6.09 -8.50 3.14
CA ASP A 64 -5.81 -9.74 2.41
C ASP A 64 -5.96 -9.59 0.89
N ASN A 65 -6.74 -8.59 0.46
CA ASN A 65 -7.01 -8.27 -0.94
C ASN A 65 -6.05 -7.21 -1.49
N ILE A 66 -5.45 -6.38 -0.62
CA ILE A 66 -4.57 -5.30 -1.04
C ILE A 66 -3.21 -5.86 -1.47
N LYS A 67 -2.86 -5.58 -2.72
CA LYS A 67 -1.66 -6.08 -3.39
C LYS A 67 -0.97 -4.97 -4.16
N PHE A 68 0.36 -4.94 -4.08
CA PHE A 68 1.18 -4.13 -4.96
C PHE A 68 1.66 -4.97 -6.15
N GLY A 69 1.49 -4.44 -7.35
CA GLY A 69 2.04 -5.03 -8.57
C GLY A 69 2.76 -3.97 -9.40
N PHE A 70 3.69 -4.39 -10.26
CA PHE A 70 4.31 -3.49 -11.23
C PHE A 70 3.27 -2.97 -12.23
N GLN A 71 3.39 -1.70 -12.61
CA GLN A 71 2.60 -1.08 -13.67
C GLN A 71 3.03 -1.57 -15.04
#